data_AF-A0A131Z4G5-F1
#
_entry.id   AF-A0A131Z4G5-F1
#
_cell.length_a   1.000
_cell.length_b   1.000
_cell.length_c   1.000
_cell.angle_alpha   90.00
_cell.angle_beta   90.00
_cell.angle_gamma   90.00
#
_symmetry.space_group_name_H-M   'P 1'
#
loop_
_entity.id
_entity.type
_entity.pdbx_description
1 polymer ?
#
loop_
_entity_poly.entity_id
_entity_poly.type
_entity_poly.pdbx_seq_one_letter_code
_entity_poly.pdbx_strand_id
1 'polypeptide(L)'
;MADPSKLPHSETGGVRPMSIEGRFANERTRLTGEFTDADRAWRKKWLEDQHLSPNEPRKVPELERALKNPFRRFYRAPMDALFARLEPALGPLMTPAFRWFVPKVFFVYLGGLVLLYNYKYNPHTWQRHGGLLVRQSRPAVYPGDPGWPKASDRTRPQDYADYGFNDRKVLRDNV
;
A
#
# COMPACT_ATOMS: atom_id res chain seq x y z
N MET A 1 14.93 18.32 32.61
CA MET A 1 14.48 17.69 31.35
C MET A 1 13.22 18.44 30.92
N ALA A 2 13.18 18.98 29.69
CA ALA A 2 12.02 19.76 29.24
C ALA A 2 10.77 18.86 29.07
N ASP A 3 9.59 19.41 29.32
CA ASP A 3 8.31 18.72 29.16
C ASP A 3 8.10 18.35 27.67
N PRO A 4 7.97 17.06 27.32
CA PRO A 4 7.88 16.60 25.93
C PRO A 4 6.63 17.11 25.22
N SER A 5 5.59 17.52 25.95
CA SER A 5 4.37 18.10 25.37
C SER A 5 4.57 19.51 24.79
N LYS A 6 5.64 20.20 25.19
CA LYS A 6 5.98 21.57 24.77
C LYS A 6 6.99 21.63 23.63
N LEU A 7 7.49 20.48 23.19
CA LEU A 7 8.42 20.41 22.07
C LEU A 7 7.66 20.54 20.74
N PRO A 8 8.23 21.21 19.73
CA PRO A 8 7.66 21.22 18.39
C PRO A 8 7.55 19.79 17.85
N HIS A 9 6.45 19.48 17.15
CA HIS A 9 6.21 18.18 16.53
C HIS A 9 7.22 17.91 15.42
N SER A 10 8.36 17.35 15.80
CA SER A 10 9.45 16.92 14.91
C SER A 10 10.21 15.79 15.60
N GLU A 11 10.81 14.90 14.82
CA GLU A 11 11.55 13.71 15.29
C GLU A 11 12.62 14.04 16.35
N THR A 12 13.14 15.27 16.32
CA THR A 12 14.22 15.77 17.18
C THR A 12 13.82 16.98 18.03
N GLY A 13 12.52 17.24 18.18
CA GLY A 13 12.02 18.31 19.06
C GLY A 13 12.47 19.73 18.67
N GLY A 14 12.68 19.98 17.37
CA GLY A 14 13.03 21.28 16.80
C GLY A 14 14.51 21.45 16.47
N VAL A 15 15.36 20.50 16.84
CA VAL A 15 16.80 20.52 16.56
C VAL A 15 17.10 19.78 15.27
N ARG A 16 18.03 20.24 14.43
CA ARG A 16 18.41 19.47 13.23
C ARG A 16 19.13 18.18 13.64
N PRO A 17 18.69 16.99 13.18
CA PRO A 17 19.43 15.76 13.43
C PRO A 17 20.81 15.86 12.78
N MET A 18 21.86 15.56 13.55
CA MET A 18 23.22 15.49 13.05
C MET A 18 23.68 14.03 13.10
N SER A 19 24.31 13.55 12.02
CA SER A 19 24.91 12.22 12.01
C SER A 19 26.15 12.19 12.91
N ILE A 20 26.21 11.20 13.81
CA ILE A 20 27.37 10.94 14.67
C ILE A 20 28.57 10.47 13.84
N GLU A 21 28.32 9.91 12.65
CA GLU A 21 29.36 9.49 11.69
C GLU A 21 30.27 10.64 11.24
N GLY A 22 29.76 11.88 11.31
CA GLY A 22 30.49 13.10 10.96
C GLY A 22 30.71 13.30 9.46
N ARG A 23 31.46 14.35 9.11
CA ARG A 23 31.76 14.75 7.72
C ARG A 23 32.50 13.65 6.94
N PHE A 24 33.30 12.85 7.64
CA PHE A 24 34.06 11.74 7.07
C PHE A 24 33.21 10.50 6.79
N ALA A 25 31.88 10.55 6.83
CA ALA A 25 31.02 9.55 6.20
C ALA A 25 31.30 9.46 4.69
N ASN A 26 31.49 10.62 4.04
CA ASN A 26 31.75 10.72 2.62
C ASN A 26 33.22 10.42 2.29
N GLU A 27 33.44 9.49 1.37
CA GLU A 27 34.78 9.09 0.91
C GLU A 27 35.56 10.25 0.30
N ARG A 28 34.89 11.13 -0.46
CA ARG A 28 35.52 12.30 -1.09
C ARG A 28 36.17 13.23 -0.07
N THR A 29 35.53 13.42 1.08
CA THR A 29 36.07 14.24 2.16
C THR A 29 37.29 13.59 2.83
N ARG A 30 37.40 12.26 2.79
CA ARG A 30 38.60 11.59 3.30
C ARG A 30 39.81 11.82 2.38
N LEU A 31 39.57 12.11 1.10
CA LEU A 31 40.60 12.32 0.08
C LEU A 31 41.10 13.76 0.00
N THR A 32 40.48 14.73 0.67
CA THR A 32 40.86 16.15 0.62
C THR A 32 42.12 16.50 1.40
N GLY A 33 42.83 15.50 1.96
CA GLY A 33 44.08 15.69 2.74
C GLY A 33 43.86 16.14 4.19
N GLU A 34 42.65 16.58 4.54
CA GLU A 34 42.24 16.96 5.91
C GLU A 34 41.96 15.76 6.83
N PHE A 35 42.16 14.53 6.34
CA PHE A 35 41.87 13.30 7.09
C PHE A 35 43.05 12.92 7.99
N THR A 36 43.00 13.42 9.22
CA THR A 36 44.06 13.22 10.21
C THR A 36 44.10 11.80 10.77
N ASP A 37 45.18 11.44 11.46
CA ASP A 37 45.31 10.14 12.11
C ASP A 37 44.26 9.94 13.23
N ALA A 38 43.88 11.02 13.92
CA ALA A 38 42.82 11.01 14.92
C ALA A 38 41.47 10.67 14.30
N ASP A 39 41.15 11.27 13.15
CA ASP A 39 39.91 10.99 12.41
C ASP A 39 39.88 9.53 11.90
N ARG A 40 41.03 8.98 11.52
CA ARG A 40 41.16 7.58 11.11
C ARG A 40 40.91 6.62 12.27
N ALA A 41 41.45 6.91 13.45
CA ALA A 41 41.19 6.13 14.65
C ALA A 41 39.69 6.18 15.05
N TRP A 42 39.07 7.37 14.97
CA TRP A 42 37.64 7.53 15.18
C TRP A 42 36.81 6.73 14.19
N ARG A 43 37.13 6.79 12.89
CA ARG A 43 36.42 6.03 11.87
C ARG A 43 36.54 4.52 12.09
N LYS A 44 37.73 4.04 12.45
CA LYS A 44 37.94 2.62 12.79
C LYS A 44 37.02 2.23 13.95
N LYS A 45 37.02 3.02 15.04
CA LYS A 45 36.13 2.79 16.17
C LYS A 45 34.65 2.77 15.75
N TRP A 46 34.21 3.76 14.98
CA TRP A 46 32.83 3.82 14.49
C TRP A 46 32.42 2.59 13.67
N LEU A 47 33.31 2.09 12.80
CA LEU A 47 33.06 0.91 11.99
C LEU A 47 32.96 -0.37 12.84
N GLU A 48 33.85 -0.52 13.82
CA GLU A 48 33.78 -1.62 14.79
C GLU A 48 32.50 -1.54 15.63
N ASP A 49 32.08 -0.33 16.02
CA ASP A 49 30.84 -0.10 16.77
C ASP A 49 29.57 -0.46 15.94
N GLN A 50 29.66 -0.59 14.61
CA GLN A 50 28.55 -1.10 13.78
C GLN A 50 28.42 -2.63 13.81
N HIS A 51 29.40 -3.35 14.36
CA HIS A 51 29.32 -4.81 14.44
C HIS A 51 28.29 -5.19 15.50
N LEU A 52 27.18 -5.80 15.04
CA LEU A 52 26.13 -6.29 15.91
C LEU A 52 26.65 -7.43 16.80
N SER A 53 26.08 -7.55 18.00
CA SER A 53 26.38 -8.68 18.87
C SER A 53 25.97 -10.00 18.20
N PRO A 54 26.67 -11.12 18.45
CA PRO A 54 26.31 -12.41 17.85
C PRO A 54 24.90 -12.90 18.20
N ASN A 55 24.30 -12.34 19.26
CA ASN A 55 22.95 -12.65 19.72
C ASN A 55 21.87 -11.89 18.93
N GLU A 56 22.26 -10.93 18.10
CA GLU A 56 21.35 -10.13 17.29
C GLU A 56 21.42 -10.58 15.83
N PRO A 57 20.28 -10.63 15.11
CA PRO A 57 18.93 -10.19 15.52
C PRO A 57 18.11 -11.26 16.26
N ARG A 58 17.55 -10.90 17.42
CA ARG A 58 16.70 -11.82 18.22
C ARG A 58 15.23 -11.75 17.79
N LYS A 59 14.73 -12.81 17.16
CA LYS A 59 13.28 -12.96 16.87
C LYS A 59 12.54 -13.41 18.14
N VAL A 60 11.76 -12.52 18.76
CA VAL A 60 10.96 -12.82 19.97
C VAL A 60 9.50 -13.09 19.57
N PRO A 61 9.01 -14.34 19.65
CA PRO A 61 7.65 -14.68 19.20
C PRO A 61 6.57 -14.05 20.08
N GLU A 62 6.85 -13.78 21.35
CA GLU A 62 5.94 -13.14 22.29
C GLU A 62 5.64 -11.69 21.90
N LEU A 63 6.66 -10.94 21.47
CA LEU A 63 6.49 -9.58 20.96
C LEU A 63 5.69 -9.57 19.67
N GLU A 64 5.98 -10.49 18.75
CA GLU A 64 5.19 -10.61 17.52
C GLU A 64 3.72 -10.93 17.81
N ARG A 65 3.47 -11.76 18.82
CA ARG A 65 2.12 -12.07 19.28
C ARG A 65 1.49 -10.79 19.84
N ALA A 66 2.09 -10.15 20.83
CA ALA A 66 1.56 -8.93 21.45
C ALA A 66 1.25 -7.81 20.44
N LEU A 67 2.11 -7.61 19.44
CA LEU A 67 1.97 -6.53 18.44
C LEU A 67 0.93 -6.83 17.33
N LYS A 68 0.49 -8.08 17.16
CA LYS A 68 -0.39 -8.48 16.05
C LYS A 68 -1.74 -8.97 16.56
N ASN A 69 -2.83 -8.35 16.11
CA ASN A 69 -4.21 -8.76 16.40
C ASN A 69 -4.51 -10.19 15.89
N PRO A 70 -5.44 -10.95 16.51
CA PRO A 70 -5.78 -12.31 16.08
C PRO A 70 -6.19 -12.42 14.61
N PHE A 71 -7.03 -11.50 14.12
CA PHE A 71 -7.41 -11.44 12.70
C PHE A 71 -6.20 -11.26 11.79
N ARG A 72 -5.25 -10.41 12.22
CA ARG A 72 -4.00 -10.18 11.49
C ARG A 72 -3.11 -11.40 11.44
N ARG A 73 -3.17 -12.27 12.45
CA ARG A 73 -2.44 -13.54 12.44
C ARG A 73 -3.11 -14.56 11.54
N PHE A 74 -4.44 -14.62 11.55
CA PHE A 74 -5.21 -15.58 10.75
C PHE A 74 -4.95 -15.44 9.26
N TYR A 75 -5.14 -14.25 8.66
CA TYR A 75 -4.94 -14.07 7.22
C TYR A 75 -3.46 -14.14 6.80
N ARG A 76 -2.53 -13.92 7.75
CA ARG A 76 -1.09 -13.92 7.50
C ARG A 76 -0.47 -15.31 7.63
N ALA A 77 -1.05 -16.20 8.44
CA ALA A 77 -0.59 -17.56 8.68
C ALA A 77 -0.21 -18.37 7.41
N PRO A 78 -1.02 -18.41 6.33
CA PRO A 78 -0.65 -19.18 5.15
C PRO A 78 0.61 -18.65 4.45
N MET A 79 0.73 -17.32 4.36
CA MET A 79 1.89 -16.67 3.75
C MET A 79 3.13 -16.82 4.64
N ASP A 80 2.94 -16.76 5.96
CA ASP A 80 4.01 -16.97 6.93
C ASP A 80 4.60 -18.39 6.83
N ALA A 81 3.75 -19.41 6.66
CA ALA A 81 4.20 -20.79 6.46
C ALA A 81 4.95 -20.97 5.13
N LEU A 82 4.46 -20.36 4.05
CA LEU A 82 5.13 -20.38 2.74
C LEU A 82 6.52 -19.74 2.82
N PHE A 83 6.62 -18.54 3.39
CA PHE A 83 7.89 -17.81 3.47
C PHE A 83 8.86 -18.41 4.50
N ALA A 84 8.39 -19.09 5.54
CA ALA A 84 9.27 -19.86 6.43
C ALA A 84 9.97 -21.01 5.68
N ARG A 85 9.29 -21.64 4.72
CA ARG A 85 9.88 -22.70 3.89
C ARG A 85 10.81 -22.15 2.80
N LEU A 86 10.56 -20.93 2.32
CA LEU A 86 11.39 -20.24 1.32
C LEU A 86 12.56 -19.45 1.95
N GLU A 87 12.58 -19.24 3.26
CA GLU A 87 13.61 -18.48 3.99
C GLU A 87 15.04 -18.96 3.70
N PRO A 88 15.35 -20.28 3.63
CA PRO A 88 16.69 -20.75 3.33
C PRO A 88 17.19 -20.38 1.92
N ALA A 89 16.28 -20.20 0.96
CA ALA A 89 16.63 -19.88 -0.43
C ALA A 89 16.69 -18.37 -0.70
N LEU A 90 15.80 -17.60 -0.07
CA LEU A 90 15.70 -16.15 -0.26
C LEU A 90 16.69 -15.36 0.59
N GLY A 91 17.11 -15.91 1.73
CA GLY A 91 17.99 -15.24 2.68
C GLY A 91 17.31 -14.15 3.52
N PRO A 92 18.02 -13.62 4.53
CA PRO A 92 17.44 -12.82 5.60
C PRO A 92 16.93 -11.44 5.17
N LEU A 93 17.47 -10.87 4.08
CA LEU A 93 17.09 -9.54 3.59
C LEU A 93 15.84 -9.59 2.70
N MET A 94 15.73 -10.59 1.83
CA MET A 94 14.65 -10.66 0.83
C MET A 94 13.37 -11.25 1.40
N THR A 95 13.46 -12.24 2.29
CA THR A 95 12.30 -12.87 2.93
C THR A 95 11.33 -11.87 3.58
N PRO A 96 11.76 -10.92 4.44
CA PRO A 96 10.83 -9.95 5.04
C PRO A 96 10.21 -9.01 3.99
N ALA A 97 10.95 -8.62 2.96
CA ALA A 97 10.44 -7.76 1.88
C ALA A 97 9.34 -8.47 1.07
N PHE A 98 9.60 -9.71 0.62
CA PHE A 98 8.61 -10.50 -0.11
C PHE A 98 7.40 -10.86 0.75
N ARG A 99 7.60 -11.18 2.03
CA ARG A 99 6.51 -11.45 2.97
C ARG A 99 5.57 -10.26 3.17
N TRP A 100 6.04 -9.04 2.95
CA TRP A 100 5.20 -7.84 2.99
C TRP A 100 4.50 -7.54 1.66
N PHE A 101 5.20 -7.76 0.54
CA PHE A 101 4.72 -7.38 -0.79
C PHE A 101 3.81 -8.43 -1.44
N VAL A 102 4.20 -9.70 -1.41
CA VAL A 102 3.51 -10.80 -2.11
C VAL A 102 2.06 -10.96 -1.67
N PRO A 103 1.72 -10.98 -0.36
CA PRO A 103 0.33 -11.12 0.05
C PRO A 103 -0.54 -9.95 -0.44
N LYS A 104 0.00 -8.73 -0.47
CA LYS A 104 -0.76 -7.55 -0.94
C LYS A 104 -1.06 -7.64 -2.42
N VAL A 105 -0.06 -7.98 -3.23
CA VAL A 105 -0.26 -8.16 -4.68
C VAL A 105 -1.26 -9.29 -4.93
N PHE A 106 -1.14 -10.41 -4.21
CA PHE A 106 -2.06 -11.53 -4.31
C PHE A 106 -3.52 -11.12 -3.98
N PHE A 107 -3.75 -10.43 -2.86
CA PHE A 107 -5.10 -9.99 -2.48
C PHE A 107 -5.66 -8.93 -3.43
N VAL A 108 -4.83 -8.00 -3.93
CA VAL A 108 -5.25 -7.01 -4.93
C VAL A 108 -5.64 -7.71 -6.23
N TYR A 109 -4.84 -8.67 -6.70
CA TYR A 109 -5.14 -9.44 -7.90
C TYR A 109 -6.43 -10.25 -7.77
N LEU A 110 -6.56 -11.02 -6.68
CA LEU A 110 -7.74 -11.84 -6.42
C LEU A 110 -8.99 -10.98 -6.23
N GLY A 111 -8.89 -9.88 -5.48
CA GLY A 111 -9.97 -8.90 -5.34
C GLY A 111 -10.37 -8.28 -6.67
N GLY A 112 -9.40 -7.92 -7.51
CA GLY A 112 -9.63 -7.41 -8.86
C GLY A 112 -10.37 -8.42 -9.76
N LEU A 113 -9.98 -9.69 -9.74
CA LEU A 113 -10.67 -10.75 -10.48
C LEU A 113 -12.11 -10.94 -9.99
N VAL A 114 -12.34 -10.96 -8.68
CA VAL A 114 -13.68 -11.09 -8.10
C VAL A 114 -14.57 -9.91 -8.50
N LEU A 115 -14.06 -8.69 -8.40
CA LEU A 115 -14.80 -7.49 -8.82
C LEU A 115 -15.09 -7.49 -10.31
N LEU A 116 -14.11 -7.84 -11.15
CA LEU A 116 -14.28 -7.92 -12.61
C LEU A 116 -15.30 -8.99 -12.99
N TYR A 117 -15.23 -10.17 -12.38
CA TYR A 117 -16.18 -11.24 -12.59
C TYR A 117 -17.60 -10.83 -12.17
N ASN A 118 -17.72 -10.18 -11.00
CA ASN A 118 -19.00 -9.69 -10.52
C ASN A 118 -19.58 -8.63 -11.47
N TYR A 119 -18.77 -7.66 -11.89
CA TYR A 119 -19.16 -6.63 -12.85
C TYR A 119 -19.62 -7.21 -14.20
N LYS A 120 -18.90 -8.22 -14.72
CA LYS A 120 -19.19 -8.82 -16.03
C LYS A 120 -20.43 -9.72 -16.04
N TYR A 121 -20.60 -10.56 -15.02
CA TYR A 121 -21.60 -11.64 -15.03
C TYR A 121 -22.78 -11.41 -14.08
N ASN A 122 -22.67 -10.45 -13.16
CA ASN A 122 -23.73 -10.13 -12.20
C ASN A 122 -24.08 -8.63 -12.26
N PRO A 123 -24.46 -8.08 -13.44
CA PRO A 123 -24.92 -6.71 -13.53
C PRO A 123 -26.22 -6.55 -12.73
N HIS A 124 -26.37 -5.39 -12.08
CA HIS A 124 -27.63 -5.03 -11.44
C HIS A 124 -28.66 -4.67 -12.51
N THR A 125 -29.75 -5.43 -12.57
CA THR A 125 -30.86 -5.23 -13.50
C THR A 125 -32.18 -5.19 -12.73
N TRP A 126 -33.22 -4.61 -13.32
CA TRP A 126 -34.54 -4.54 -12.70
C TRP A 126 -35.13 -5.91 -12.29
N GLN A 127 -34.69 -7.01 -12.94
CA GLN A 127 -35.15 -8.38 -12.64
C GLN A 127 -34.47 -9.00 -11.42
N ARG A 128 -33.34 -8.45 -10.97
CA ARG A 128 -32.51 -9.05 -9.93
C ARG A 128 -32.12 -8.02 -8.87
N HIS A 129 -32.46 -8.30 -7.62
CA HIS A 129 -32.10 -7.44 -6.48
C HIS A 129 -30.61 -7.46 -6.08
N GLY A 130 -29.74 -8.15 -6.83
CA GLY A 130 -28.31 -8.30 -6.52
C GLY A 130 -27.40 -7.70 -7.58
N GLY A 131 -26.09 -7.75 -7.35
CA GLY A 131 -25.07 -7.28 -8.28
C GLY A 131 -24.55 -5.87 -7.97
N LEU A 132 -23.43 -5.52 -8.60
CA LEU A 132 -22.84 -4.19 -8.47
C LEU A 132 -23.65 -3.17 -9.29
N LEU A 133 -24.14 -2.14 -8.62
CA LEU A 133 -24.79 -1.01 -9.27
C LEU A 133 -23.71 -0.07 -9.83
N VAL A 134 -23.57 -0.04 -11.15
CA VAL A 134 -22.65 0.88 -11.84
C VAL A 134 -23.44 2.02 -12.47
N ARG A 135 -23.28 3.22 -11.91
CA ARG A 135 -23.82 4.46 -12.47
C ARG A 135 -22.68 5.22 -13.12
N GLN A 136 -22.74 5.37 -14.43
CA GLN A 136 -21.80 6.22 -15.17
C GLN A 136 -22.41 7.61 -15.36
N SER A 137 -21.63 8.64 -15.07
CA SER A 137 -21.93 10.02 -15.48
C SER A 137 -21.73 10.15 -16.98
N ARG A 138 -22.48 11.05 -17.61
CA ARG A 138 -22.27 11.39 -19.02
C ARG A 138 -20.86 11.96 -19.20
N PRO A 139 -20.13 11.63 -20.28
CA PRO A 139 -18.91 12.34 -20.63
C PRO A 139 -19.22 13.83 -20.87
N ALA A 140 -18.28 14.71 -20.53
CA ALA A 140 -18.35 16.10 -20.93
C ALA A 140 -18.17 16.20 -22.45
N VAL A 141 -19.07 16.91 -23.13
CA VAL A 141 -19.02 17.16 -24.57
C VAL A 141 -19.09 18.66 -24.75
N TYR A 142 -18.17 19.23 -25.52
CA TYR A 142 -18.04 20.67 -25.72
C TYR A 142 -18.40 21.09 -27.15
N PRO A 143 -18.73 22.37 -27.40
CA PRO A 143 -18.94 22.87 -28.75
C PRO A 143 -17.71 22.62 -29.62
N GLY A 144 -17.87 21.90 -30.73
CA GLY A 144 -16.78 21.52 -31.64
C GLY A 144 -16.33 20.06 -31.52
N ASP A 145 -16.73 19.34 -30.47
CA ASP A 145 -16.54 17.89 -30.40
C ASP A 145 -17.47 17.16 -31.38
N PRO A 146 -17.06 16.01 -31.96
CA PRO A 146 -17.92 15.22 -32.86
C PRO A 146 -19.26 14.80 -32.25
N GLY A 147 -19.35 14.76 -30.93
CA GLY A 147 -20.57 14.40 -30.20
C GLY A 147 -21.48 15.58 -29.86
N TRP A 148 -21.10 16.84 -30.13
CA TRP A 148 -21.91 18.00 -29.74
C TRP A 148 -23.26 18.03 -30.48
N PRO A 149 -24.41 18.32 -29.82
CA PRO A 149 -24.59 18.79 -28.43
C PRO A 149 -24.88 17.71 -27.37
N LYS A 150 -24.82 16.42 -27.74
CA LYS A 150 -25.22 15.23 -26.94
C LYS A 150 -26.13 15.54 -25.74
N ALA A 151 -27.38 15.92 -26.00
CA ALA A 151 -28.38 16.17 -24.96
C ALA A 151 -28.59 14.94 -24.05
N SER A 152 -29.19 15.13 -22.88
CA SER A 152 -29.43 13.99 -21.96
C SER A 152 -30.50 13.06 -22.54
N ASP A 153 -30.19 11.78 -22.67
CA ASP A 153 -31.17 10.76 -23.06
C ASP A 153 -32.21 10.51 -21.94
N ARG A 154 -31.86 10.86 -20.69
CA ARG A 154 -32.74 10.80 -19.53
C ARG A 154 -33.50 12.10 -19.41
N THR A 155 -34.82 12.06 -19.62
CA THR A 155 -35.68 13.25 -19.61
C THR A 155 -36.69 13.21 -18.46
N ARG A 156 -37.12 12.02 -18.04
CA ARG A 156 -38.08 11.82 -16.95
C ARG A 156 -37.36 11.38 -15.68
N PRO A 157 -37.90 11.71 -14.48
CA PRO A 157 -37.32 11.28 -13.20
C PRO A 157 -37.12 9.76 -13.09
N GLN A 158 -38.01 8.96 -13.68
CA GLN A 158 -37.95 7.51 -13.68
C GLN A 158 -36.77 6.93 -14.51
N ASP A 159 -36.26 7.67 -15.50
CA ASP A 159 -35.18 7.19 -16.37
C ASP A 159 -33.83 7.10 -15.61
N TYR A 160 -33.71 7.74 -14.44
CA TYR A 160 -32.52 7.68 -13.57
C TYR A 160 -32.41 6.39 -12.75
N ALA A 161 -33.49 5.64 -12.59
CA ALA A 161 -33.55 4.40 -11.82
C ALA A 161 -34.13 3.23 -12.63
N ASP A 162 -34.01 3.30 -13.97
CA ASP A 162 -34.62 2.33 -14.87
C ASP A 162 -34.00 0.92 -14.78
N TYR A 163 -32.68 0.82 -14.56
CA TYR A 163 -31.96 -0.46 -14.48
C TYR A 163 -32.26 -1.42 -15.65
N GLY A 164 -32.51 -0.87 -16.84
CA GLY A 164 -32.87 -1.61 -18.07
C GLY A 164 -34.34 -2.05 -18.14
N PHE A 165 -35.22 -1.49 -17.31
CA PHE A 165 -36.65 -1.83 -17.30
C PHE A 165 -37.38 -1.33 -18.55
N ASN A 166 -37.06 -0.14 -19.05
CA ASN A 166 -37.62 0.37 -20.31
C ASN A 166 -37.16 -0.44 -21.52
N ASP A 167 -35.95 -1.01 -21.48
CA ASP A 167 -35.37 -1.84 -22.55
C ASP A 167 -35.94 -3.27 -22.62
N ARG A 168 -36.83 -3.65 -21.70
CA ARG A 168 -37.42 -4.99 -21.66
C ARG A 168 -38.25 -5.28 -22.93
N LYS A 169 -38.19 -6.51 -23.43
CA LYS A 169 -39.07 -6.99 -24.52
C LYS A 169 -40.35 -7.66 -24.01
N VAL A 170 -40.39 -8.03 -22.74
CA VAL A 170 -41.51 -8.74 -22.10
C VAL A 170 -42.45 -7.73 -21.43
N LEU A 171 -43.76 -7.99 -21.40
CA LEU A 171 -44.76 -7.11 -20.77
C LEU A 171 -44.81 -5.70 -21.39
N ARG A 172 -44.65 -5.61 -22.72
CA ARG A 172 -44.87 -4.37 -23.48
C ARG A 172 -46.31 -4.23 -24.00
N ASP A 173 -47.04 -5.34 -24.11
CA ASP A 173 -48.33 -5.40 -24.81
C ASP A 173 -49.52 -4.90 -23.96
N ASN A 174 -49.30 -4.60 -22.69
CA ASN A 174 -50.34 -4.18 -21.73
C ASN A 174 -50.12 -2.74 -21.20
N VAL A 175 -49.51 -1.86 -21.99
CA VAL A 175 -49.33 -0.44 -21.67
C VAL A 175 -50.08 0.42 -22.68
#